data_AF-A0A221NSD6-F1
#
_entry.id   AF-A0A221NSD6-F1
#
_cell.length_a   1.000
_cell.length_b   1.000
_cell.length_c   1.000
_cell.angle_alpha   90.00
_cell.angle_beta   90.00
_cell.angle_gamma   90.00
#
_symmetry.space_group_name_H-M   'P 1'
#
loop_
_entity.id
_entity.type
_entity.pdbx_description
1 polymer ?
#
loop_
_entity_poly.entity_id
_entity_poly.type
_entity_poly.pdbx_seq_one_letter_code
_entity_poly.pdbx_strand_id
1 'polypeptide(L)'
;MDTTTGLLVDLRQAPDSVRVLPRGRASDRYICLACGRALELCGPRDHADFTARFRHTRHEIDRCPASPEHLARVRAAVADTQALAEHLVAAAPAVHIRVAVTATAEPEVMPVLALRLEAPSGAGVIHLPHGELSDHQVDRILADRDTATRQWVLFDRHDGTHYRPAGQVRVRTRRQDQRIDKISPASGQRRLAQAQFAVAWRDGGGTLLLPFGGHPITYPPRAGEDWSGSAASWQRDWKISHPRPADGAAWWGLLPLPLRALAAPALLGAAVTAMADLEAAQSGREAYRRGKARERYAQQQPRLAPVRPQQLALPLPADTAPSPGSTISVADQAPHLAPQTRAAAGPAPGPEPAAREFQPRRWRRWRRLLARLRHR
;
A
#
# COMPACT_ATOMS: atom_id res chain seq x y z
N MET A 1 28.16 -15.08 -2.32
CA MET A 1 28.11 -13.97 -1.35
C MET A 1 29.46 -13.90 -0.67
N ASP A 2 30.04 -12.71 -0.53
CA ASP A 2 31.22 -12.49 0.31
C ASP A 2 30.77 -12.45 1.79
N THR A 3 31.27 -13.36 2.62
CA THR A 3 30.87 -13.53 4.03
C THR A 3 31.43 -12.45 4.95
N THR A 4 32.51 -11.78 4.56
CA THR A 4 33.10 -10.67 5.33
C THR A 4 32.28 -9.40 5.17
N THR A 5 31.84 -9.12 3.94
CA THR A 5 31.14 -7.86 3.62
C THR A 5 29.61 -8.01 3.57
N GLY A 6 29.12 -9.25 3.43
CA GLY A 6 27.71 -9.56 3.15
C GLY A 6 27.27 -9.17 1.74
N LEU A 7 28.20 -8.80 0.84
CA LEU A 7 27.88 -8.31 -0.49
C LEU A 7 27.75 -9.43 -1.51
N LEU A 8 26.88 -9.22 -2.50
CA LEU A 8 26.91 -9.98 -3.75
C LEU A 8 27.91 -9.34 -4.68
N VAL A 9 28.99 -10.07 -4.94
CA VAL A 9 30.08 -9.60 -5.80
C VAL A 9 29.91 -10.21 -7.18
N ASP A 10 29.83 -9.37 -8.22
CA ASP A 10 30.01 -9.83 -9.60
C ASP A 10 31.51 -9.86 -9.91
N LEU A 11 32.07 -11.06 -9.90
CA LEU A 11 33.50 -11.27 -10.06
C LEU A 11 33.97 -11.09 -11.51
N ARG A 12 33.04 -10.91 -12.47
CA ARG A 12 33.37 -10.48 -13.83
C ARG A 12 33.70 -8.99 -13.89
N GLN A 13 33.12 -8.21 -12.98
CA GLN A 13 33.26 -6.75 -12.94
C GLN A 13 34.34 -6.29 -11.98
N ALA A 14 34.88 -7.19 -11.14
CA ALA A 14 35.89 -6.88 -10.13
C ALA A 14 37.04 -7.92 -10.13
N PRO A 15 37.83 -8.01 -11.22
CA PRO A 15 38.87 -9.03 -11.37
C PRO A 15 39.98 -8.91 -10.32
N ASP A 16 40.32 -7.69 -9.90
CA ASP A 16 41.40 -7.42 -8.95
C ASP A 16 41.09 -7.93 -7.53
N SER A 17 39.81 -7.90 -7.12
CA SER A 17 39.36 -8.46 -5.84
C SER A 17 39.59 -9.97 -5.72
N VAL A 18 39.78 -10.68 -6.83
CA VAL A 18 40.04 -12.12 -6.86
C VAL A 18 41.53 -12.43 -6.98
N ARG A 19 42.34 -11.52 -7.55
CA ARG A 19 43.78 -11.74 -7.76
C ARG A 19 44.57 -11.89 -6.46
N VAL A 20 44.08 -11.33 -5.36
CA VAL A 20 44.72 -11.37 -4.03
C VAL A 20 44.29 -12.59 -3.20
N LEU A 21 43.35 -13.40 -3.69
CA LEU A 21 42.84 -14.56 -2.94
C LEU A 21 43.76 -15.78 -3.12
N PRO A 22 44.20 -16.44 -2.04
CA PRO A 22 45.00 -17.65 -2.14
C PRO A 22 44.22 -18.78 -2.85
N ARG A 23 44.89 -19.49 -3.77
CA ARG A 23 44.33 -20.65 -4.49
C ARG A 23 43.91 -21.74 -3.49
N GLY A 24 42.77 -22.40 -3.75
CA GLY A 24 42.34 -23.59 -3.01
C GLY A 24 41.72 -23.33 -1.63
N ARG A 25 41.83 -22.12 -1.08
CA ARG A 25 41.09 -21.69 0.11
C ARG A 25 40.79 -20.21 -0.01
N ALA A 26 39.62 -19.89 -0.55
CA ALA A 26 39.02 -18.60 -0.25
C ALA A 26 38.65 -18.48 1.25
N SER A 27 39.11 -19.37 2.15
CA SER A 27 38.97 -19.32 3.60
C SER A 27 37.54 -19.03 4.05
N ASP A 28 36.56 -19.73 3.46
CA ASP A 28 35.13 -19.53 3.71
C ASP A 28 34.61 -18.10 3.45
N ARG A 29 35.40 -17.28 2.73
CA ARG A 29 35.05 -15.92 2.33
C ARG A 29 33.87 -15.88 1.37
N TYR A 30 33.66 -16.92 0.57
CA TYR A 30 32.53 -16.96 -0.35
C TYR A 30 31.66 -18.16 -0.06
N ILE A 31 30.34 -17.93 0.02
CA ILE A 31 29.34 -18.99 0.13
C ILE A 31 28.38 -18.98 -1.04
N CYS A 32 27.86 -20.16 -1.36
CA CYS A 32 26.78 -20.36 -2.32
C CYS A 32 25.45 -19.91 -1.73
N LEU A 33 24.73 -19.01 -2.42
CA LEU A 33 23.42 -18.55 -1.96
C LEU A 33 22.35 -19.63 -1.91
N ALA A 34 22.48 -20.65 -2.75
CA ALA A 34 21.46 -21.69 -2.90
C ALA A 34 21.59 -22.82 -1.87
N CYS A 35 22.80 -23.11 -1.40
CA CYS A 35 23.03 -24.22 -0.46
C CYS A 35 23.78 -23.83 0.81
N GLY A 36 24.18 -22.57 0.96
CA GLY A 36 24.92 -22.06 2.12
C GLY A 36 26.36 -22.56 2.26
N ARG A 37 26.80 -23.55 1.46
CA ARG A 37 28.16 -24.11 1.56
C ARG A 37 29.21 -23.10 1.09
N ALA A 38 30.38 -23.16 1.73
CA ALA A 38 31.57 -22.45 1.30
C ALA A 38 31.99 -22.85 -0.11
N LEU A 39 32.57 -21.89 -0.84
CA LEU A 39 33.05 -22.06 -2.20
C LEU A 39 34.57 -22.01 -2.23
N GLU A 40 35.17 -22.99 -2.91
CA GLU A 40 36.59 -23.03 -3.24
C GLU A 40 36.87 -22.19 -4.49
N LEU A 41 37.86 -21.29 -4.40
CA LEU A 41 38.42 -20.62 -5.56
C LEU A 41 39.37 -21.57 -6.31
N CYS A 42 39.00 -21.93 -7.55
CA CYS A 42 39.79 -22.81 -8.41
C CYS A 42 41.04 -22.14 -9.02
N GLY A 43 41.21 -20.83 -8.78
CA GLY A 43 42.23 -19.99 -9.42
C GLY A 43 41.79 -19.50 -10.81
N PRO A 44 42.53 -18.53 -11.39
CA PRO A 44 42.36 -18.20 -12.79
C PRO A 44 42.75 -19.42 -13.65
N ARG A 45 42.02 -19.69 -14.73
CA ARG A 45 42.65 -20.43 -15.83
C ARG A 45 43.77 -19.54 -16.38
N ASP A 46 44.94 -20.11 -16.65
CA ASP A 46 46.08 -19.41 -17.27
C ASP A 46 45.79 -19.08 -18.75
N HIS A 47 44.68 -18.39 -19.01
CA HIS A 47 44.22 -17.94 -20.32
C HIS A 47 43.89 -16.45 -20.25
N ALA A 48 43.97 -15.78 -21.40
CA ALA A 48 43.78 -14.33 -21.53
C ALA A 48 42.43 -13.83 -20.99
N ASP A 49 41.43 -14.71 -20.89
CA ASP A 49 40.10 -14.39 -20.35
C ASP A 49 40.00 -14.79 -18.87
N PHE A 50 40.35 -13.84 -17.98
CA PHE A 50 40.19 -14.02 -16.54
C PHE A 50 38.71 -14.23 -16.19
N THR A 51 38.35 -15.47 -15.89
CA THR A 51 37.06 -15.81 -15.26
C THR A 51 37.33 -16.56 -13.97
N ALA A 52 37.07 -15.90 -12.83
CA ALA A 52 37.14 -16.55 -11.53
C ALA A 52 36.14 -17.71 -11.47
N ARG A 53 36.63 -18.94 -11.23
CA ARG A 53 35.78 -20.14 -11.10
C ARG A 53 35.70 -20.57 -9.64
N PHE A 54 34.47 -20.73 -9.15
CA PHE A 54 34.17 -21.22 -7.81
C PHE A 54 33.49 -22.59 -7.90
N ARG A 55 33.79 -23.47 -6.95
CA ARG A 55 33.16 -24.79 -6.81
C ARG A 55 32.87 -25.11 -5.35
N HIS A 56 32.00 -26.09 -5.08
CA HIS A 56 31.67 -26.49 -3.70
C HIS A 56 32.75 -27.38 -3.09
N THR A 57 33.29 -28.35 -3.84
CA THR A 57 34.42 -29.19 -3.40
C THR A 57 35.30 -29.57 -4.59
N ARG A 58 36.56 -29.97 -4.34
CA ARG A 58 37.48 -30.50 -5.37
C ARG A 58 36.95 -31.72 -6.13
N HIS A 59 36.06 -32.52 -5.52
CA HIS A 59 35.58 -33.80 -6.06
C HIS A 59 34.19 -33.71 -6.70
N GLU A 60 33.40 -32.66 -6.41
CA GLU A 60 32.08 -32.41 -7.01
C GLU A 60 32.12 -31.09 -7.79
N ILE A 61 32.69 -31.17 -8.99
CA ILE A 61 33.17 -30.00 -9.74
C ILE A 61 32.04 -29.03 -10.16
N ASP A 62 30.79 -29.51 -10.34
CA ASP A 62 29.72 -28.71 -10.95
C ASP A 62 28.33 -28.84 -10.29
N ARG A 63 28.19 -29.57 -9.18
CA ARG A 63 26.86 -29.80 -8.58
C ARG A 63 26.68 -29.02 -7.29
N CYS A 64 25.79 -28.03 -7.35
CA CYS A 64 25.19 -27.50 -6.14
C CYS A 64 24.31 -28.60 -5.54
N PRO A 65 24.38 -28.88 -4.23
CA PRO A 65 23.48 -29.86 -3.59
C PRO A 65 22.04 -29.35 -3.50
N ALA A 66 21.80 -28.06 -3.71
CA ALA A 66 20.44 -27.53 -3.79
C ALA A 66 19.70 -28.09 -5.00
N SER A 67 18.40 -28.31 -4.84
CA SER A 67 17.56 -28.77 -5.95
C SER A 67 17.63 -27.79 -7.14
N PRO A 68 17.54 -28.29 -8.39
CA PRO A 68 17.56 -27.43 -9.58
C PRO A 68 16.50 -26.32 -9.54
N GLU A 69 15.32 -26.62 -8.98
CA GLU A 69 14.24 -25.65 -8.80
C GLU A 69 14.61 -24.54 -7.83
N HIS A 70 15.17 -24.87 -6.66
CA HIS A 70 15.62 -23.88 -5.70
C HIS A 70 16.74 -23.00 -6.28
N LEU A 71 17.70 -23.61 -6.98
CA LEU A 71 18.76 -22.88 -7.68
C LEU A 71 18.20 -21.89 -8.71
N ALA A 72 17.18 -22.29 -9.48
CA ALA A 72 16.52 -21.42 -10.45
C ALA A 72 15.81 -20.24 -9.76
N ARG A 73 15.13 -20.49 -8.63
CA ARG A 73 14.48 -19.42 -7.84
C ARG A 73 15.50 -18.43 -7.28
N VAL A 74 16.61 -18.90 -6.72
CA VAL A 74 17.69 -18.02 -6.21
C VAL A 74 18.29 -17.16 -7.34
N ARG A 75 18.51 -17.74 -8.52
CA ARG A 75 18.98 -16.98 -9.70
C ARG A 75 17.97 -15.91 -10.14
N ALA A 76 16.69 -16.25 -10.15
CA ALA A 76 15.63 -15.30 -10.47
C ALA A 76 15.56 -14.15 -9.45
N ALA A 77 15.67 -14.44 -8.16
CA ALA A 77 15.71 -13.44 -7.08
C ALA A 77 16.89 -12.46 -7.21
N VAL A 78 18.08 -12.98 -7.53
CA VAL A 78 19.27 -12.15 -7.79
C VAL A 78 19.05 -11.26 -9.01
N ALA A 79 18.50 -11.81 -10.10
CA ALA A 79 18.23 -11.05 -11.31
C ALA A 79 17.17 -9.94 -11.10
N ASP A 80 16.08 -10.22 -10.38
CA ASP A 80 15.08 -9.19 -10.04
C ASP A 80 15.69 -8.09 -9.15
N THR A 81 16.51 -8.47 -8.17
CA THR A 81 17.20 -7.52 -7.29
C THR A 81 18.16 -6.61 -8.07
N GLN A 82 18.91 -7.17 -9.03
CA GLN A 82 19.78 -6.41 -9.91
C GLN A 82 18.99 -5.47 -10.83
N ALA A 83 17.90 -5.95 -11.43
CA ALA A 83 17.03 -5.12 -12.26
C ALA A 83 16.38 -3.97 -11.46
N LEU A 84 16.05 -4.18 -10.18
CA LEU A 84 15.61 -3.11 -9.30
C LEU A 84 16.72 -2.10 -9.02
N ALA A 85 17.94 -2.55 -8.73
CA ALA A 85 19.09 -1.66 -8.53
C ALA A 85 19.32 -0.78 -9.77
N GLU A 86 19.31 -1.36 -10.98
CA GLU A 86 19.46 -0.63 -12.24
C GLU A 86 18.37 0.44 -12.42
N HIS A 87 17.10 0.10 -12.15
CA HIS A 87 16.01 1.07 -12.22
C HIS A 87 16.18 2.23 -11.22
N LEU A 88 16.66 1.95 -10.01
CA LEU A 88 16.89 2.98 -8.99
C LEU A 88 18.08 3.88 -9.36
N VAL A 89 19.17 3.31 -9.88
CA VAL A 89 20.32 4.09 -10.40
C VAL A 89 19.86 5.00 -11.54
N ALA A 90 19.06 4.49 -12.48
CA ALA A 90 18.52 5.29 -13.58
C ALA A 90 17.61 6.44 -13.09
N ALA A 91 16.85 6.21 -12.02
CA ALA A 91 15.97 7.22 -11.42
C ALA A 91 16.72 8.24 -10.53
N ALA A 92 17.86 7.87 -9.95
CA ALA A 92 18.69 8.72 -9.11
C ALA A 92 20.20 8.43 -9.30
N PRO A 93 20.82 9.04 -10.32
CA PRO A 93 22.21 8.74 -10.70
C PRO A 93 23.26 9.05 -9.62
N ALA A 94 22.93 9.91 -8.64
CA ALA A 94 23.82 10.28 -7.53
C ALA A 94 23.84 9.26 -6.38
N VAL A 95 23.08 8.17 -6.48
CA VAL A 95 22.99 7.12 -5.45
C VAL A 95 23.85 5.94 -5.86
N HIS A 96 24.82 5.58 -5.03
CA HIS A 96 25.58 4.34 -5.19
C HIS A 96 24.79 3.19 -4.57
N ILE A 97 24.57 2.12 -5.33
CA ILE A 97 23.76 0.97 -4.91
C ILE A 97 24.59 -0.30 -4.99
N ARG A 98 24.67 -1.02 -3.88
CA ARG A 98 25.34 -2.33 -3.79
C ARG A 98 24.34 -3.40 -3.38
N VAL A 99 24.39 -4.55 -4.06
CA VAL A 99 23.56 -5.70 -3.69
C VAL A 99 24.23 -6.46 -2.54
N ALA A 100 23.45 -6.75 -1.51
CA ALA A 100 23.87 -7.44 -0.29
C ALA A 100 22.89 -8.57 0.05
N VAL A 101 23.24 -9.33 1.09
CA VAL A 101 22.39 -10.37 1.68
C VAL A 101 22.22 -10.02 3.15
N THR A 102 20.98 -9.97 3.62
CA THR A 102 20.67 -9.66 5.04
C THR A 102 20.47 -10.92 5.86
N ALA A 103 19.71 -11.88 5.31
CA ALA A 103 19.53 -13.18 5.93
C ALA A 103 19.92 -14.25 4.91
N THR A 104 20.86 -15.10 5.31
CA THR A 104 21.31 -16.22 4.49
C THR A 104 20.23 -17.31 4.44
N ALA A 105 20.24 -18.05 3.34
CA ALA A 105 19.42 -19.24 3.18
C ALA A 105 19.90 -20.33 4.14
N GLU A 106 19.00 -20.81 5.01
CA GLU A 106 19.03 -22.22 5.41
C GLU A 106 18.74 -23.08 4.16
N PRO A 107 19.13 -24.37 4.13
CA PRO A 107 18.84 -25.23 2.99
C PRO A 107 17.37 -25.13 2.57
N GLU A 108 17.14 -24.88 1.28
CA GLU A 108 15.82 -24.75 0.64
C GLU A 108 15.00 -23.50 1.00
N VAL A 109 15.43 -22.70 1.98
CA VAL A 109 14.83 -21.41 2.32
C VAL A 109 15.39 -20.31 1.42
N MET A 110 14.54 -19.43 0.91
CA MET A 110 14.99 -18.34 0.05
C MET A 110 15.79 -17.30 0.83
N PRO A 111 16.94 -16.82 0.32
CA PRO A 111 17.72 -15.78 0.99
C PRO A 111 16.98 -14.44 0.93
N VAL A 112 17.16 -13.62 1.97
CA VAL A 112 16.72 -12.21 1.94
C VAL A 112 17.85 -11.38 1.37
N LEU A 113 17.65 -10.91 0.13
CA LEU A 113 18.57 -9.99 -0.53
C LEU A 113 18.33 -8.56 -0.01
N ALA A 114 19.29 -7.69 -0.23
CA ALA A 114 19.13 -6.27 0.07
C ALA A 114 19.88 -5.38 -0.91
N LEU A 115 19.43 -4.14 -1.03
CA LEU A 115 20.17 -3.07 -1.66
C LEU A 115 20.68 -2.14 -0.57
N ARG A 116 21.99 -1.97 -0.46
CA ARG A 116 22.63 -0.94 0.36
C ARG A 116 22.81 0.30 -0.51
N LEU A 117 22.23 1.40 -0.06
CA LEU A 117 22.22 2.68 -0.76
C LEU A 117 23.14 3.65 -0.03
N GLU A 118 24.06 4.25 -0.76
CA GLU A 118 24.91 5.34 -0.29
C GLU A 118 24.56 6.58 -1.14
N ALA A 119 23.93 7.57 -0.51
CA ALA A 119 23.52 8.81 -1.16
C ALA A 119 24.06 10.02 -0.38
N PRO A 120 24.19 11.21 -1.01
CA PRO A 120 24.55 12.44 -0.29
C PRO A 120 23.58 12.79 0.85
N SER A 121 22.32 12.34 0.73
CA SER A 121 21.28 12.55 1.75
C SER A 121 21.31 11.54 2.91
N GLY A 122 22.26 10.60 2.90
CA GLY A 122 22.43 9.55 3.91
C GLY A 122 22.37 8.14 3.33
N ALA A 123 22.75 7.17 4.17
CA ALA A 123 22.71 5.75 3.83
C ALA A 123 21.32 5.13 4.09
N GLY A 124 21.00 4.09 3.32
CA GLY A 124 19.76 3.33 3.46
C GLY A 124 19.92 1.88 3.08
N VAL A 125 18.97 1.06 3.51
CA VAL A 125 18.91 -0.37 3.16
C VAL A 125 17.49 -0.71 2.73
N ILE A 126 17.38 -1.41 1.61
CA ILE A 126 16.13 -1.97 1.10
C ILE A 126 16.25 -3.48 1.14
N HIS A 127 15.57 -4.13 2.09
CA HIS A 127 15.44 -5.58 2.15
C HIS A 127 14.42 -6.07 1.13
N LEU A 128 14.75 -7.16 0.46
CA LEU A 128 13.99 -7.80 -0.61
C LEU A 128 13.82 -9.28 -0.26
N PRO A 129 12.77 -9.61 0.52
CA PRO A 129 12.35 -10.99 0.70
C PRO A 129 11.88 -11.55 -0.64
N HIS A 130 12.16 -12.83 -0.88
CA HIS A 130 11.65 -13.60 -2.03
C HIS A 130 11.02 -14.88 -1.47
N GLY A 131 9.72 -15.11 -1.61
CA GLY A 131 9.04 -16.19 -0.89
C GLY A 131 8.79 -15.88 0.59
N GLU A 132 8.12 -16.81 1.29
CA GLU A 132 7.67 -16.59 2.67
C GLU A 132 8.82 -16.20 3.61
N LEU A 133 8.61 -15.15 4.40
CA LEU A 133 9.58 -14.64 5.36
C LEU A 133 9.45 -15.41 6.68
N SER A 134 10.45 -16.21 7.04
CA SER A 134 10.43 -16.96 8.30
C SER A 134 10.65 -16.04 9.51
N ASP A 135 10.21 -16.47 10.69
CA ASP A 135 10.42 -15.69 11.93
C ASP A 135 11.91 -15.46 12.22
N HIS A 136 12.77 -16.44 11.96
CA HIS A 136 14.21 -16.29 12.07
C HIS A 136 14.76 -15.20 11.13
N GLN A 137 14.26 -15.14 9.89
CA GLN A 137 14.66 -14.07 8.95
C GLN A 137 14.17 -12.69 9.40
N VAL A 138 12.95 -12.61 9.96
CA VAL A 138 12.46 -11.37 10.59
C VAL A 138 13.40 -10.94 11.71
N ASP A 139 13.76 -11.86 12.61
CA ASP A 139 14.64 -11.57 13.75
C ASP A 139 16.01 -11.06 13.29
N ARG A 140 16.58 -11.67 12.25
CA ARG A 140 17.84 -11.21 11.64
C ARG A 140 17.74 -9.80 11.07
N ILE A 141 16.67 -9.51 10.31
CA ILE A 141 16.43 -8.16 9.76
C ILE A 141 16.29 -7.13 10.90
N LEU A 142 15.56 -7.48 11.95
CA LEU A 142 15.36 -6.62 13.11
C LEU A 142 16.65 -6.39 13.90
N ALA A 143 17.49 -7.42 14.06
CA ALA A 143 18.77 -7.34 14.76
C ALA A 143 19.80 -6.49 14.01
N ASP A 144 19.81 -6.55 12.68
CA ASP A 144 20.71 -5.77 11.82
C ASP A 144 20.25 -4.31 11.61
N ARG A 145 19.19 -3.87 12.31
CA ARG A 145 18.63 -2.53 12.18
C ARG A 145 19.62 -1.48 12.69
N ASP A 146 20.15 -0.67 11.77
CA ASP A 146 20.84 0.57 12.11
C ASP A 146 19.83 1.74 12.12
N THR A 147 19.63 2.34 13.30
CA THR A 147 18.74 3.49 13.50
C THR A 147 19.19 4.76 12.77
N ALA A 148 20.47 4.86 12.39
CA ALA A 148 20.98 5.98 11.62
C ALA A 148 20.62 5.89 10.12
N THR A 149 20.17 4.72 9.66
CA THR A 149 19.88 4.47 8.24
C THR A 149 18.39 4.33 7.98
N ARG A 150 17.97 4.69 6.77
CA ARG A 150 16.58 4.45 6.34
C ARG A 150 16.40 2.99 5.96
N GLN A 151 15.52 2.31 6.69
CA GLN A 151 15.29 0.88 6.57
C GLN A 151 13.96 0.60 5.88
N TRP A 152 14.01 -0.08 4.73
CA TRP A 152 12.86 -0.44 3.90
C TRP A 152 12.75 -1.96 3.77
N VAL A 153 11.52 -2.45 3.71
CA VAL A 153 11.25 -3.84 3.30
C VAL A 153 10.26 -3.80 2.15
N LEU A 154 10.70 -4.27 0.98
CA LEU A 154 9.90 -4.30 -0.23
C LEU A 154 9.53 -5.73 -0.58
N PHE A 155 8.24 -6.01 -0.50
CA PHE A 155 7.66 -7.28 -0.90
C PHE A 155 7.23 -7.25 -2.37
N ASP A 156 7.13 -8.41 -3.02
CA ASP A 156 6.54 -8.50 -4.36
C ASP A 156 5.02 -8.70 -4.24
N ARG A 157 4.23 -7.85 -4.90
CA ARG A 157 2.77 -7.99 -4.95
C ARG A 157 2.36 -9.29 -5.67
N HIS A 158 3.15 -9.75 -6.61
CA HIS A 158 2.85 -10.94 -7.42
C HIS A 158 3.32 -12.24 -6.76
N ASP A 159 4.05 -12.14 -5.65
CA ASP A 159 4.37 -13.29 -4.81
C ASP A 159 3.19 -13.58 -3.86
N GLY A 160 2.53 -14.72 -4.09
CA GLY A 160 1.38 -15.15 -3.28
C GLY A 160 1.71 -15.40 -1.81
N THR A 161 2.99 -15.57 -1.46
CA THR A 161 3.44 -15.69 -0.06
C THR A 161 3.50 -14.34 0.66
N HIS A 162 3.67 -13.24 -0.09
CA HIS A 162 3.75 -11.90 0.47
C HIS A 162 2.43 -11.14 0.45
N TYR A 163 1.46 -11.62 -0.33
CA TYR A 163 0.24 -10.91 -0.61
C TYR A 163 -1.00 -11.77 -0.36
N ARG A 164 -1.70 -11.49 0.74
CA ARG A 164 -2.98 -12.13 1.06
C ARG A 164 -4.12 -11.12 0.87
N PRO A 165 -4.94 -11.24 -0.20
CA PRO A 165 -6.01 -10.28 -0.47
C PRO A 165 -7.10 -10.32 0.61
N ALA A 166 -7.60 -9.14 0.98
CA ALA A 166 -8.68 -8.93 1.96
C ALA A 166 -9.85 -8.10 1.36
N GLY A 167 -9.98 -8.13 0.04
CA GLY A 167 -10.97 -7.38 -0.73
C GLY A 167 -10.49 -5.99 -1.12
N GLN A 168 -11.43 -5.06 -1.36
CA GLN A 168 -11.14 -3.69 -1.77
C GLN A 168 -11.85 -2.67 -0.88
N VAL A 169 -11.30 -1.46 -0.80
CA VAL A 169 -11.93 -0.32 -0.13
C VAL A 169 -11.95 0.87 -1.07
N ARG A 170 -13.05 1.63 -1.03
CA ARG A 170 -13.15 2.91 -1.75
C ARG A 170 -12.57 4.01 -0.87
N VAL A 171 -11.60 4.72 -1.41
CA VAL A 171 -10.96 5.86 -0.77
C VAL A 171 -11.01 7.06 -1.69
N ARG A 172 -10.87 8.26 -1.13
CA ARG A 172 -10.74 9.48 -1.92
C ARG A 172 -9.36 10.07 -1.66
N THR A 173 -8.54 10.14 -2.70
CA THR A 173 -7.22 10.79 -2.67
C THR A 173 -7.19 11.84 -3.77
N ARG A 174 -6.58 13.01 -3.52
CA ARG A 174 -6.56 14.12 -4.49
C ARG A 174 -7.93 14.45 -5.09
N ARG A 175 -8.97 14.39 -4.26
CA ARG A 175 -10.39 14.60 -4.63
C ARG A 175 -10.98 13.60 -5.65
N GLN A 176 -10.31 12.49 -5.90
CA GLN A 176 -10.77 11.44 -6.80
C GLN A 176 -11.10 10.16 -6.03
N ASP A 177 -12.24 9.54 -6.35
CA ASP A 177 -12.62 8.25 -5.77
C ASP A 177 -11.82 7.13 -6.43
N GLN A 178 -11.13 6.34 -5.63
CA GLN A 178 -10.29 5.24 -6.05
C GLN A 178 -10.70 3.98 -5.31
N ARG A 179 -10.69 2.85 -6.01
CA ARG A 179 -10.74 1.52 -5.37
C ARG A 179 -9.32 1.05 -5.17
N ILE A 180 -8.97 0.78 -3.93
CA ILE A 180 -7.67 0.26 -3.57
C ILE A 180 -7.83 -1.12 -2.95
N ASP A 181 -6.80 -1.92 -3.10
CA ASP A 181 -6.79 -3.27 -2.55
C ASP A 181 -6.51 -3.24 -1.05
N LYS A 182 -7.15 -4.17 -0.35
CA LYS A 182 -6.87 -4.49 1.04
C LYS A 182 -6.09 -5.78 1.10
N ILE A 183 -5.20 -5.87 2.08
CA ILE A 183 -4.50 -7.10 2.43
C ILE A 183 -4.64 -7.42 3.91
N SER A 184 -4.49 -8.70 4.21
CA SER A 184 -4.28 -9.21 5.57
C SER A 184 -2.79 -9.49 5.74
N PRO A 185 -2.03 -8.60 6.39
CA PRO A 185 -0.58 -8.74 6.50
C PRO A 185 -0.22 -9.94 7.39
N ALA A 186 0.85 -10.65 7.01
CA ALA A 186 1.43 -11.73 7.79
C ALA A 186 2.05 -11.22 9.10
N SER A 187 2.29 -12.13 10.07
CA SER A 187 2.89 -11.79 11.37
C SER A 187 4.24 -11.07 11.21
N GLY A 188 5.15 -11.61 10.39
CA GLY A 188 6.45 -10.99 10.12
C GLY A 188 6.34 -9.58 9.54
N GLN A 189 5.39 -9.33 8.63
CA GLN A 189 5.15 -8.01 8.05
C GLN A 189 4.69 -7.00 9.12
N ARG A 190 3.80 -7.42 10.04
CA ARG A 190 3.35 -6.59 11.16
C ARG A 190 4.51 -6.27 12.10
N ARG A 191 5.32 -7.27 12.47
CA ARG A 191 6.48 -7.11 13.35
C ARG A 191 7.50 -6.11 12.78
N LEU A 192 7.80 -6.20 11.48
CA LEU A 192 8.68 -5.25 10.79
C LEU A 192 8.10 -3.82 10.80
N ALA A 193 6.80 -3.66 10.51
CA ALA A 193 6.15 -2.35 10.54
C ALA A 193 6.13 -1.73 11.96
N GLN A 194 5.86 -2.54 12.99
CA GLN A 194 5.91 -2.13 14.41
C GLN A 194 7.32 -1.71 14.84
N ALA A 195 8.36 -2.38 14.33
CA ALA A 195 9.75 -2.00 14.49
C ALA A 195 10.18 -0.79 13.62
N GLN A 196 9.20 -0.04 13.10
CA GLN A 196 9.37 1.19 12.34
C GLN A 196 10.10 1.05 11.00
N PHE A 197 10.24 -0.16 10.45
CA PHE A 197 10.64 -0.34 9.05
C PHE A 197 9.58 0.26 8.13
N ALA A 198 10.03 0.85 7.01
CA ALA A 198 9.13 1.27 5.96
C ALA A 198 8.77 0.05 5.07
N VAL A 199 7.58 -0.48 5.30
CA VAL A 199 7.07 -1.66 4.58
C VAL A 199 6.26 -1.22 3.36
N ALA A 200 6.50 -1.83 2.20
CA ALA A 200 5.72 -1.59 0.99
C ALA A 200 5.76 -2.80 0.03
N TRP A 201 4.90 -2.79 -0.99
CA TRP A 201 4.89 -3.79 -2.06
C TRP A 201 5.26 -3.17 -3.40
N ARG A 202 6.02 -3.90 -4.21
CA ARG A 202 6.27 -3.59 -5.61
C ARG A 202 5.14 -4.20 -6.43
N ASP A 203 4.48 -3.36 -7.22
CA ASP A 203 3.55 -3.77 -8.26
C ASP A 203 4.23 -3.45 -9.58
N GLY A 204 4.53 -4.47 -10.39
CA GLY A 204 5.43 -4.37 -11.54
C GLY A 204 5.21 -3.12 -12.41
N GLY A 205 6.25 -2.67 -13.13
CA GLY A 205 6.13 -1.49 -13.99
C GLY A 205 6.27 -0.14 -13.26
N GLY A 206 6.99 -0.11 -12.14
CA GLY A 206 7.39 1.13 -11.49
C GLY A 206 6.37 1.72 -10.53
N THR A 207 5.49 0.89 -9.95
CA THR A 207 4.56 1.30 -8.89
C THR A 207 4.97 0.69 -7.55
N LEU A 208 4.91 1.52 -6.51
CA LEU A 208 5.08 1.14 -5.12
C LEU A 208 3.75 1.26 -4.40
N LEU A 209 3.37 0.25 -3.65
CA LEU A 209 2.14 0.20 -2.88
C LEU A 209 2.45 0.42 -1.40
N LEU A 210 2.06 1.59 -0.88
CA LEU A 210 2.27 1.94 0.52
C LEU A 210 1.08 1.54 1.39
N PRO A 211 1.29 0.84 2.52
CA PRO A 211 0.22 0.43 3.39
C PRO A 211 -0.25 1.58 4.30
N PHE A 212 -1.55 1.63 4.55
CA PHE A 212 -2.15 2.30 5.72
C PHE A 212 -3.08 1.31 6.43
N GLY A 213 -3.27 1.46 7.73
CA GLY A 213 -4.15 0.57 8.49
C GLY A 213 -5.59 1.06 8.45
N GLY A 214 -6.53 0.12 8.33
CA GLY A 214 -7.95 0.40 8.40
C GLY A 214 -8.58 -0.23 9.64
N HIS A 215 -9.42 0.54 10.33
CA HIS A 215 -10.13 0.12 11.54
C HIS A 215 -11.63 0.28 11.31
N PRO A 216 -12.44 -0.79 11.39
CA PRO A 216 -13.88 -0.65 11.39
C PRO A 216 -14.31 0.14 12.64
N ILE A 217 -15.29 1.02 12.48
CA ILE A 217 -15.82 1.82 13.58
C ILE A 217 -17.34 1.91 13.48
N THR A 218 -17.96 2.16 14.63
CA THR A 218 -19.38 2.53 14.72
C THR A 218 -19.47 3.87 15.44
N TYR A 219 -20.02 4.88 14.78
CA TYR A 219 -20.24 6.20 15.39
C TYR A 219 -21.33 6.09 16.47
N PRO A 220 -21.06 6.47 17.73
CA PRO A 220 -22.11 6.59 18.71
C PRO A 220 -23.05 7.75 18.33
N PRO A 221 -24.39 7.55 18.37
CA PRO A 221 -25.35 8.63 18.21
C PRO A 221 -25.14 9.74 19.23
N ARG A 222 -25.25 11.00 18.81
CA ARG A 222 -25.27 12.17 19.71
C ARG A 222 -26.67 12.75 19.83
N ALA A 223 -26.89 13.56 20.87
CA ALA A 223 -28.13 14.32 21.00
C ALA A 223 -28.36 15.17 19.73
N GLY A 224 -29.60 15.14 19.22
CA GLY A 224 -29.97 15.84 17.99
C GLY A 224 -29.63 15.11 16.68
N GLU A 225 -29.22 13.84 16.73
CA GLU A 225 -28.95 13.01 15.54
C GLU A 225 -29.90 11.80 15.48
N ASP A 226 -30.55 11.57 14.32
CA ASP A 226 -31.33 10.35 14.06
C ASP A 226 -30.60 9.44 13.07
N TRP A 227 -30.22 8.27 13.57
CA TRP A 227 -29.52 7.22 12.83
C TRP A 227 -30.38 5.97 12.64
N SER A 228 -31.69 6.02 12.88
CA SER A 228 -32.57 4.86 12.86
C SER A 228 -33.02 4.45 11.45
N GLY A 229 -33.64 3.26 11.33
CA GLY A 229 -34.21 2.76 10.08
C GLY A 229 -33.18 2.62 8.96
N SER A 230 -33.45 3.21 7.81
CA SER A 230 -32.54 3.18 6.65
C SER A 230 -31.20 3.90 6.90
N ALA A 231 -31.12 4.79 7.89
CA ALA A 231 -29.90 5.50 8.27
C ALA A 231 -28.97 4.71 9.21
N ALA A 232 -29.38 3.55 9.72
CA ALA A 232 -28.58 2.75 10.65
C ALA A 232 -27.23 2.33 10.06
N SER A 233 -27.19 2.12 8.74
CA SER A 233 -25.96 1.81 8.02
C SER A 233 -24.92 2.94 8.09
N TRP A 234 -25.32 4.19 8.30
CA TRP A 234 -24.41 5.34 8.33
C TRP A 234 -23.54 5.36 9.58
N GLN A 235 -23.99 4.72 10.67
CA GLN A 235 -23.20 4.58 11.89
C GLN A 235 -21.93 3.77 11.64
N ARG A 236 -21.96 2.79 10.73
CA ARG A 236 -20.82 1.92 10.43
C ARG A 236 -19.91 2.56 9.40
N ASP A 237 -18.64 2.75 9.75
CA ASP A 237 -17.62 3.29 8.87
C ASP A 237 -16.27 2.61 9.12
N TRP A 238 -15.22 3.18 8.56
CA TRP A 238 -13.85 2.84 8.90
C TRP A 238 -12.99 4.09 9.03
N LYS A 239 -11.97 4.00 9.88
CA LYS A 239 -10.94 5.02 10.06
C LYS A 239 -9.57 4.50 9.62
N ILE A 240 -8.71 5.40 9.19
CA ILE A 240 -7.31 5.09 8.92
C ILE A 240 -6.46 5.22 10.20
N SER A 241 -5.42 4.40 10.30
CA SER A 241 -4.24 4.72 11.11
C SER A 241 -3.21 5.44 10.25
N HIS A 242 -2.71 6.56 10.76
CA HIS A 242 -1.76 7.45 10.12
C HIS A 242 -0.44 7.53 10.92
N PRO A 243 0.72 7.71 10.26
CA PRO A 243 0.97 7.63 8.81
C PRO A 243 1.25 6.19 8.35
N ARG A 244 1.19 5.23 9.28
CA ARG A 244 1.50 3.82 9.09
C ARG A 244 0.38 2.99 9.71
N PRO A 245 0.22 1.72 9.29
CA PRO A 245 -0.72 0.85 9.95
C PRO A 245 -0.39 0.70 11.43
N ALA A 246 -1.36 1.04 12.29
CA ALA A 246 -1.24 0.85 13.74
C ALA A 246 -1.29 -0.63 14.11
N ASP A 247 -0.75 -0.94 15.29
CA ASP A 247 -0.97 -2.25 15.90
C ASP A 247 -2.47 -2.45 16.14
N GLY A 248 -3.01 -3.58 15.71
CA GLY A 248 -4.46 -3.84 15.72
C GLY A 248 -5.25 -3.30 14.51
N ALA A 249 -4.61 -2.80 13.45
CA ALA A 249 -5.31 -2.57 12.18
C ALA A 249 -5.96 -3.87 11.66
N ALA A 250 -7.25 -3.79 11.32
CA ALA A 250 -8.03 -4.94 10.88
C ALA A 250 -7.61 -5.41 9.48
N TRP A 251 -7.18 -4.47 8.64
CA TRP A 251 -6.66 -4.71 7.29
C TRP A 251 -5.69 -3.59 6.93
N TRP A 252 -4.81 -3.84 5.95
CA TRP A 252 -3.96 -2.80 5.37
C TRP A 252 -4.46 -2.44 3.98
N GLY A 253 -4.72 -1.17 3.72
CA GLY A 253 -5.03 -0.65 2.39
C GLY A 253 -3.76 -0.25 1.67
N LEU A 254 -3.70 -0.48 0.35
CA LEU A 254 -2.49 -0.28 -0.44
C LEU A 254 -2.63 0.90 -1.40
N LEU A 255 -1.92 2.00 -1.10
CA LEU A 255 -1.91 3.21 -1.92
C LEU A 255 -0.83 3.15 -3.00
N PRO A 256 -1.20 3.30 -4.29
CA PRO A 256 -0.22 3.35 -5.35
C PRO A 256 0.53 4.69 -5.37
N LEU A 257 1.85 4.61 -5.36
CA LEU A 257 2.80 5.70 -5.52
C LEU A 257 3.83 5.33 -6.61
N PRO A 258 4.40 6.29 -7.33
CA PRO A 258 5.42 5.98 -8.33
C PRO A 258 6.72 5.51 -7.65
N LEU A 259 7.36 4.47 -8.16
CA LEU A 259 8.56 3.84 -7.57
C LEU A 259 9.72 4.81 -7.38
N ARG A 260 9.85 5.80 -8.28
CA ARG A 260 10.85 6.90 -8.18
C ARG A 260 10.79 7.64 -6.84
N ALA A 261 9.67 7.55 -6.12
CA ALA A 261 9.55 8.06 -4.78
C ALA A 261 10.67 7.53 -3.88
N LEU A 262 11.05 6.24 -3.98
CA LEU A 262 12.08 5.59 -3.14
C LEU A 262 13.44 6.29 -3.16
N ALA A 263 13.78 6.93 -4.28
CA ALA A 263 15.11 7.46 -4.52
C ALA A 263 15.30 8.93 -4.09
N ALA A 264 14.26 9.55 -3.53
CA ALA A 264 14.27 10.94 -3.09
C ALA A 264 13.63 11.08 -1.69
N PRO A 265 13.88 12.19 -0.96
CA PRO A 265 13.05 12.59 0.19
C PRO A 265 11.54 12.65 -0.14
N ALA A 266 11.20 12.65 -1.44
CA ALA A 266 9.86 12.71 -2.00
C ALA A 266 8.94 11.53 -1.65
N LEU A 267 9.42 10.33 -1.30
CA LEU A 267 8.48 9.28 -0.84
C LEU A 267 7.80 9.67 0.46
N LEU A 268 8.57 10.17 1.42
CA LEU A 268 8.03 10.64 2.69
C LEU A 268 7.04 11.78 2.43
N GLY A 269 7.37 12.72 1.53
CA GLY A 269 6.45 13.79 1.14
C GLY A 269 5.15 13.29 0.49
N ALA A 270 5.25 12.48 -0.58
CA ALA A 270 4.10 11.98 -1.32
C ALA A 270 3.21 11.05 -0.48
N ALA A 271 3.82 10.23 0.39
CA ALA A 271 3.11 9.39 1.34
C ALA A 271 2.38 10.26 2.37
N VAL A 272 3.06 11.23 2.99
CA VAL A 272 2.44 12.15 3.96
C VAL A 272 1.26 12.88 3.32
N THR A 273 1.41 13.42 2.10
CA THR A 273 0.29 14.06 1.39
C THR A 273 -0.86 13.09 1.13
N ALA A 274 -0.57 11.88 0.64
CA ALA A 274 -1.60 10.88 0.37
C ALA A 274 -2.35 10.46 1.65
N MET A 275 -1.64 10.34 2.78
CA MET A 275 -2.25 10.01 4.06
C MET A 275 -3.10 11.18 4.59
N ALA A 276 -2.63 12.42 4.50
CA ALA A 276 -3.40 13.60 4.87
C ALA A 276 -4.69 13.75 4.04
N ASP A 277 -4.64 13.45 2.73
CA ASP A 277 -5.82 13.42 1.86
C ASP A 277 -6.86 12.39 2.34
N LEU A 278 -6.40 11.21 2.79
CA LEU A 278 -7.28 10.17 3.31
C LEU A 278 -7.93 10.56 4.64
N GLU A 279 -7.19 11.24 5.52
CA GLU A 279 -7.71 11.75 6.78
C GLU A 279 -8.76 12.83 6.54
N ALA A 280 -8.49 13.77 5.63
CA ALA A 280 -9.45 14.79 5.23
C ALA A 280 -10.72 14.16 4.64
N ALA A 281 -10.57 13.14 3.78
CA ALA A 281 -11.69 12.39 3.23
C ALA A 281 -12.48 11.64 4.31
N GLN A 282 -11.82 11.05 5.30
CA GLN A 282 -12.47 10.41 6.44
C GLN A 282 -13.29 11.42 7.25
N SER A 283 -12.70 12.54 7.64
CA SER A 283 -13.39 13.60 8.38
C SER A 283 -14.60 14.15 7.60
N GLY A 284 -14.46 14.31 6.28
CA GLY A 284 -15.56 14.71 5.40
C GLY A 284 -16.70 13.69 5.36
N ARG A 285 -16.39 12.37 5.28
CA ARG A 285 -17.41 11.31 5.36
C ARG A 285 -18.15 11.34 6.70
N GLU A 286 -17.43 11.50 7.81
CA GLU A 286 -18.05 11.60 9.13
C GLU A 286 -18.98 12.82 9.21
N ALA A 287 -18.48 14.01 8.86
CA ALA A 287 -19.25 15.25 8.90
C ALA A 287 -20.52 15.17 8.05
N TYR A 288 -20.42 14.62 6.84
CA TYR A 288 -21.56 14.42 5.94
C TYR A 288 -22.63 13.51 6.57
N ARG A 289 -22.23 12.35 7.10
CA ARG A 289 -23.17 11.39 7.71
C ARG A 289 -23.84 11.96 8.94
N ARG A 290 -23.07 12.64 9.81
CA ARG A 290 -23.63 13.34 10.99
C ARG A 290 -24.58 14.47 10.57
N GLY A 291 -24.25 15.23 9.53
CA GLY A 291 -25.13 16.24 8.96
C GLY A 291 -26.46 15.65 8.51
N LYS A 292 -26.43 14.54 7.77
CA LYS A 292 -27.64 13.82 7.35
C LYS A 292 -28.46 13.28 8.52
N ALA A 293 -27.82 12.78 9.57
CA ALA A 293 -28.51 12.34 10.77
C ALA A 293 -29.21 13.49 11.52
N ARG A 294 -28.58 14.68 11.57
CA ARG A 294 -29.20 15.90 12.12
C ARG A 294 -30.38 16.39 11.27
N GLU A 295 -30.24 16.40 9.95
CA GLU A 295 -31.31 16.77 9.01
C GLU A 295 -32.55 15.87 9.22
N ARG A 296 -32.35 14.56 9.37
CA ARG A 296 -33.44 13.62 9.65
C ARG A 296 -34.11 13.88 11.00
N TYR A 297 -33.32 14.11 12.04
CA TYR A 297 -33.83 14.42 13.38
C TYR A 297 -34.71 15.67 13.35
N ALA A 298 -34.23 16.75 12.71
CA ALA A 298 -34.98 18.00 12.54
C ALA A 298 -36.28 17.80 11.73
N GLN A 299 -36.29 16.92 10.74
CA GLN A 299 -37.50 16.60 9.97
C GLN A 299 -38.54 15.79 10.75
N GLN A 300 -38.11 15.04 11.77
CA GLN A 300 -39.00 14.23 12.61
C GLN A 300 -39.55 14.98 13.83
N GLN A 301 -38.85 16.01 14.32
CA GLN A 301 -39.33 16.83 15.44
C GLN A 301 -40.72 17.47 15.21
N PRO A 302 -41.08 18.00 14.02
CA PRO A 302 -42.42 18.51 13.76
C PRO A 302 -43.54 17.47 13.91
N ARG A 303 -43.23 16.17 13.78
CA ARG A 303 -44.20 15.08 13.98
C ARG A 303 -44.40 14.70 15.46
N LEU A 304 -43.52 15.17 16.34
CA LEU A 304 -43.57 14.94 17.79
C LEU A 304 -44.02 16.19 18.56
N ALA A 305 -44.47 17.24 17.87
CA ALA A 305 -45.10 18.37 18.54
C ALA A 305 -46.25 17.85 19.41
N PRO A 306 -46.33 18.26 20.70
CA PRO A 306 -47.32 17.74 21.61
C PRO A 306 -48.70 18.02 21.03
N VAL A 307 -49.52 16.96 20.98
CA VAL A 307 -50.96 17.08 20.78
C VAL A 307 -51.43 18.23 21.67
N ARG A 308 -51.91 19.32 21.05
CA ARG A 308 -52.54 20.44 21.77
C ARG A 308 -53.53 19.82 22.75
N PRO A 309 -53.48 20.13 24.06
CA PRO A 309 -54.54 19.68 24.95
C PRO A 309 -55.85 20.23 24.38
N GLN A 310 -56.76 19.32 23.98
CA GLN A 310 -58.11 19.68 23.61
C GLN A 310 -58.70 20.41 24.83
N GLN A 311 -58.86 21.72 24.72
CA GLN A 311 -59.67 22.46 25.68
C GLN A 311 -61.07 21.87 25.61
N LEU A 312 -61.47 21.19 26.69
CA LEU A 312 -62.85 20.86 27.00
C LEU A 312 -63.66 22.15 26.93
N ALA A 313 -64.48 22.29 25.89
CA ALA A 313 -65.48 23.33 25.82
C ALA A 313 -66.55 23.05 26.88
N LEU A 314 -66.61 23.91 27.90
CA LEU A 314 -67.75 24.02 28.81
C LEU A 314 -68.82 24.92 28.16
N PRO A 315 -70.11 24.54 28.16
CA PRO A 315 -71.15 25.32 27.51
C PRO A 315 -71.83 26.34 28.44
N LEU A 316 -72.35 27.40 27.78
CA LEU A 316 -73.45 28.34 28.14
C LEU A 316 -73.11 29.65 28.89
N PRO A 317 -73.97 30.71 28.81
CA PRO A 317 -75.11 31.00 27.92
C PRO A 317 -75.07 32.42 27.27
N ALA A 318 -76.11 32.71 26.48
CA ALA A 318 -76.34 33.91 25.66
C ALA A 318 -76.94 35.13 26.42
N ASP A 319 -77.03 36.23 25.66
CA ASP A 319 -77.65 37.55 25.90
C ASP A 319 -76.78 38.60 26.63
N THR A 320 -76.66 39.87 26.21
CA THR A 320 -77.50 40.74 25.37
C THR A 320 -76.64 41.87 24.73
N ALA A 321 -77.06 42.40 23.57
CA ALA A 321 -76.47 43.52 22.80
C ALA A 321 -76.91 44.92 23.34
N PRO A 322 -76.75 46.11 22.67
CA PRO A 322 -75.83 46.61 21.60
C PRO A 322 -75.29 48.07 21.81
N SER A 323 -74.43 48.52 20.86
CA SER A 323 -74.20 49.91 20.35
C SER A 323 -73.28 50.91 21.09
N PRO A 324 -72.77 51.99 20.43
CA PRO A 324 -72.13 52.07 19.10
C PRO A 324 -70.88 53.03 19.05
N GLY A 325 -70.14 52.97 17.92
CA GLY A 325 -69.68 54.18 17.19
C GLY A 325 -68.39 54.90 17.61
N SER A 326 -67.34 54.74 16.79
CA SER A 326 -66.59 55.80 16.07
C SER A 326 -65.22 55.26 15.64
N THR A 327 -65.02 54.88 14.36
CA THR A 327 -64.47 55.72 13.26
C THR A 327 -63.16 56.44 13.66
N ILE A 328 -62.03 56.28 12.97
CA ILE A 328 -61.76 56.72 11.58
C ILE A 328 -60.48 56.05 11.01
N SER A 329 -60.59 55.69 9.72
CA SER A 329 -59.65 55.59 8.58
C SER A 329 -58.22 55.02 8.70
N VAL A 330 -57.77 54.06 7.88
CA VAL A 330 -57.81 53.84 6.40
C VAL A 330 -56.80 54.69 5.60
N ALA A 331 -55.78 54.04 5.06
CA ALA A 331 -55.40 54.01 3.62
C ALA A 331 -54.26 52.94 3.45
N ASP A 332 -54.40 51.83 2.72
CA ASP A 332 -54.55 51.66 1.26
C ASP A 332 -53.23 52.08 0.55
N GLN A 333 -52.43 51.27 -0.17
CA GLN A 333 -52.70 50.30 -1.24
C GLN A 333 -51.45 49.41 -1.50
N ALA A 334 -51.66 48.17 -1.93
CA ALA A 334 -50.76 47.42 -2.83
C ALA A 334 -51.27 47.61 -4.28
N PRO A 335 -50.52 47.31 -5.39
CA PRO A 335 -50.34 45.91 -5.82
C PRO A 335 -49.11 45.59 -6.71
N HIS A 336 -49.01 44.30 -7.11
CA HIS A 336 -48.32 43.75 -8.29
C HIS A 336 -46.79 43.56 -8.22
N LEU A 337 -46.13 42.51 -8.73
CA LEU A 337 -46.46 41.47 -9.72
C LEU A 337 -45.55 40.25 -9.46
N ALA A 338 -46.09 39.03 -9.62
CA ALA A 338 -45.28 37.86 -9.96
C ALA A 338 -45.01 37.86 -11.48
N PRO A 339 -43.92 37.21 -11.93
CA PRO A 339 -44.16 36.08 -12.82
C PRO A 339 -43.41 34.82 -12.42
N GLN A 340 -44.13 33.72 -12.55
CA GLN A 340 -43.61 32.38 -12.69
C GLN A 340 -42.71 32.31 -13.94
N THR A 341 -41.60 31.58 -13.86
CA THR A 341 -41.07 30.90 -15.04
C THR A 341 -40.63 29.50 -14.65
N ARG A 342 -41.36 28.55 -15.23
CA ARG A 342 -41.18 27.12 -15.18
C ARG A 342 -40.28 26.70 -16.33
N ALA A 343 -39.51 25.64 -16.08
CA ALA A 343 -38.93 24.68 -17.02
C ALA A 343 -37.80 25.13 -17.95
N ALA A 344 -36.66 24.46 -17.76
CA ALA A 344 -36.09 23.67 -18.85
C ALA A 344 -35.45 22.40 -18.27
N ALA A 345 -36.20 21.31 -18.39
CA ALA A 345 -35.64 19.96 -18.31
C ALA A 345 -34.93 19.65 -19.62
N GLY A 346 -33.82 18.93 -19.54
CA GLY A 346 -33.15 18.31 -20.67
C GLY A 346 -31.73 17.86 -20.31
N PRO A 347 -31.21 16.80 -20.93
CA PRO A 347 -31.80 15.48 -21.03
C PRO A 347 -30.90 14.41 -20.37
N ALA A 348 -31.48 13.24 -20.14
CA ALA A 348 -30.77 12.04 -19.71
C ALA A 348 -29.65 11.67 -20.70
N PRO A 349 -28.43 11.33 -20.24
CA PRO A 349 -27.46 10.67 -21.10
C PRO A 349 -27.87 9.20 -21.28
N GLY A 350 -28.06 8.80 -22.53
CA GLY A 350 -28.33 7.43 -22.93
C GLY A 350 -27.16 6.47 -22.63
N PRO A 351 -27.40 5.16 -22.75
CA PRO A 351 -26.40 4.15 -22.44
C PRO A 351 -25.33 4.10 -23.54
N GLU A 352 -24.11 4.50 -23.20
CA GLU A 352 -22.94 4.29 -24.05
C GLU A 352 -22.41 2.85 -23.94
N PRO A 353 -21.75 2.35 -25.00
CA PRO A 353 -21.58 0.93 -25.29
C PRO A 353 -20.51 0.27 -24.44
N ALA A 354 -20.63 -1.06 -24.33
CA ALA A 354 -19.73 -1.97 -23.63
C ALA A 354 -18.25 -1.60 -23.79
N ALA A 355 -17.64 -1.25 -22.65
CA ALA A 355 -16.20 -1.10 -22.51
C ALA A 355 -15.51 -2.41 -22.92
N ARG A 356 -14.93 -2.42 -24.12
CA ARG A 356 -13.95 -3.42 -24.53
C ARG A 356 -12.81 -3.41 -23.50
N GLU A 357 -12.60 -4.56 -22.88
CA GLU A 357 -11.42 -4.85 -22.07
C GLU A 357 -10.14 -4.46 -22.83
N PHE A 358 -9.53 -3.32 -22.46
CA PHE A 358 -8.15 -3.04 -22.81
C PHE A 358 -7.23 -3.84 -21.89
N GLN A 359 -7.19 -5.15 -22.11
CA GLN A 359 -6.06 -5.95 -21.66
C GLN A 359 -4.83 -5.52 -22.46
N PRO A 360 -3.69 -5.20 -21.83
CA PRO A 360 -2.47 -4.87 -22.55
C PRO A 360 -2.05 -6.10 -23.38
N ARG A 361 -2.15 -5.96 -24.71
CA ARG A 361 -1.85 -7.00 -25.73
C ARG A 361 -0.45 -7.63 -25.61
N ARG A 362 0.45 -7.04 -24.82
CA ARG A 362 1.81 -7.56 -24.57
C ARG A 362 1.83 -8.82 -23.68
N TRP A 363 0.90 -8.97 -22.73
CA TRP A 363 0.89 -10.13 -21.81
C TRP A 363 0.45 -11.44 -22.48
N ARG A 364 -0.48 -11.37 -23.45
CA ARG A 364 -0.92 -12.55 -24.22
C ARG A 364 0.15 -13.09 -25.18
N ARG A 365 1.12 -12.27 -25.61
CA ARG A 365 2.26 -12.73 -26.43
C ARG A 365 3.26 -13.53 -25.59
N TRP A 366 3.57 -13.11 -24.36
CA TRP A 366 4.47 -13.83 -23.45
C TRP A 366 3.92 -15.20 -23.04
N ARG A 367 2.63 -15.32 -22.72
CA ARG A 367 2.02 -16.63 -22.41
C ARG A 367 2.01 -17.59 -23.61
N ARG A 368 1.84 -17.10 -24.84
CA ARG A 368 1.93 -17.95 -26.05
C ARG A 368 3.37 -18.34 -26.37
N LEU A 369 4.36 -17.50 -26.04
CA LEU A 369 5.77 -17.84 -26.19
C LEU A 369 6.18 -18.94 -25.19
N LEU A 370 5.76 -18.83 -23.93
CA LEU A 370 6.01 -19.82 -22.88
C LEU A 370 5.28 -21.15 -23.13
N ALA A 371 4.08 -21.13 -23.73
CA ALA A 371 3.37 -22.35 -24.13
C ALA A 371 4.04 -23.07 -25.32
N ARG A 372 4.68 -22.34 -26.24
CA ARG A 372 5.43 -22.93 -27.37
C ARG A 372 6.79 -23.48 -26.97
N LEU A 373 7.40 -22.94 -25.91
CA LEU A 373 8.66 -23.43 -25.34
C LEU A 373 8.48 -24.66 -24.42
N ARG A 374 7.22 -25.06 -24.12
CA ARG A 374 6.89 -26.29 -23.37
C ARG A 374 6.63 -27.51 -24.26
N HIS A 375 6.55 -27.32 -25.57
CA HIS A 375 6.31 -28.39 -26.56
C HIS A 375 7.47 -28.56 -27.56
N ARG A 376 8.65 -28.06 -27.21
CA ARG A 376 9.94 -28.42 -27.79
C ARG A 376 10.83 -28.86 -26.65
#